data_AF-A0AA89RXJ6-F1
#
_entry.id   AF-A0AA89RXJ6-F1
#
_cell.length_a   1.000
_cell.length_b   1.000
_cell.length_c   1.000
_cell.angle_alpha   90.00
_cell.angle_beta   90.00
_cell.angle_gamma   90.00
#
_symmetry.space_group_name_H-M   'P 1'
#
loop_
_entity.id
_entity.type
_entity.pdbx_description
1 polymer ?
#
loop_
_entity_poly.entity_id
_entity_poly.type
_entity_poly.pdbx_seq_one_letter_code
_entity_poly.pdbx_strand_id
1 'polypeptide(L)' 'MMDRYLEPHQARRREPTQYENLLGDAIERAFAQGFHDLASIVRYLNETGLGPQDGTLWTKEGFVSEMARLAAD' A
#
# COMPACT_ATOMS: atom_id res chain seq x y z
N MET A 1 24.74 -23.73 -17.09
CA MET A 1 23.41 -23.26 -16.64
C MET A 1 23.58 -21.78 -16.32
N MET A 2 23.02 -20.88 -17.13
CA MET A 2 23.11 -19.44 -16.84
C MET A 2 22.24 -19.12 -15.63
N ASP A 3 22.86 -18.67 -14.55
CA ASP A 3 22.14 -18.16 -13.39
C ASP A 3 21.49 -16.82 -13.77
N ARG A 4 20.17 -16.69 -13.58
CA ARG A 4 19.46 -15.45 -13.89
C ARG A 4 19.59 -14.52 -12.69
N TYR A 5 20.18 -13.35 -12.90
CA TYR A 5 20.26 -12.33 -11.87
C TYR A 5 18.88 -11.71 -11.59
N LEU A 6 18.44 -11.78 -10.33
CA LEU A 6 17.29 -11.06 -9.80
C LEU A 6 17.77 -10.31 -8.55
N GLU A 7 17.67 -8.97 -8.57
CA GLU A 7 17.85 -8.13 -7.38
C GLU A 7 16.46 -7.69 -6.90
N PRO A 8 15.86 -8.40 -5.93
CA PRO A 8 14.52 -8.07 -5.48
C PRO A 8 14.53 -6.79 -4.63
N HIS A 9 14.02 -5.69 -5.19
CA HIS A 9 13.82 -4.43 -4.46
C HIS A 9 12.61 -4.45 -3.52
N GLN A 10 11.68 -5.38 -3.72
CA GLN A 10 10.57 -5.66 -2.81
C GLN A 10 10.54 -7.16 -2.51
N ALA A 11 11.37 -7.57 -1.55
CA ALA A 11 11.35 -8.91 -1.00
C ALA A 11 10.59 -8.90 0.32
N ARG A 12 9.56 -9.74 0.43
CA ARG A 12 8.87 -9.96 1.70
C ARG A 12 9.83 -10.59 2.71
N ARG A 13 10.19 -9.85 3.76
CA ARG A 13 11.12 -10.32 4.82
C ARG A 13 10.41 -10.99 6.01
N ARG A 14 9.11 -10.75 6.16
CA ARG A 14 8.26 -11.29 7.23
C ARG A 14 6.82 -11.51 6.75
N GLU A 15 5.99 -12.15 7.57
CA GLU A 15 4.54 -12.17 7.35
C GLU A 15 3.99 -10.73 7.37
N PRO A 16 3.05 -10.37 6.47
CA PRO A 16 2.33 -9.12 6.57
C PRO A 16 1.50 -9.10 7.85
N THR A 17 1.43 -7.93 8.47
CA THR A 17 0.50 -7.69 9.56
C THR A 17 -0.94 -7.69 9.04
N GLN A 18 -1.92 -7.80 9.93
CA GLN A 18 -3.33 -7.66 9.55
C GLN A 18 -3.60 -6.31 8.89
N TYR A 19 -2.97 -5.24 9.39
CA TYR A 19 -3.09 -3.90 8.81
C TYR A 19 -2.56 -3.86 7.36
N GLU A 20 -1.39 -4.43 7.11
CA GLU A 20 -0.79 -4.48 5.76
C GLU A 20 -1.66 -5.28 4.78
N ASN A 21 -2.24 -6.40 5.23
CA ASN A 21 -3.18 -7.17 4.43
C ASN A 21 -4.44 -6.36 4.10
N LEU A 22 -5.05 -5.70 5.09
CA LEU A 22 -6.24 -4.88 4.87
C LEU A 22 -5.97 -3.68 3.95
N LEU A 23 -4.80 -3.05 4.10
CA LEU A 23 -4.38 -1.96 3.23
C LEU A 23 -4.13 -2.43 1.80
N GLY A 24 -3.46 -3.57 1.63
CA GLY A 24 -3.28 -4.23 0.33
C GLY A 24 -4.63 -4.53 -0.33
N ASP A 25 -5.54 -5.20 0.37
CA ASP A 25 -6.88 -5.53 -0.13
C ASP A 25 -7.65 -4.28 -0.58
N ALA A 26 -7.56 -3.18 0.17
CA ALA A 26 -8.24 -1.94 -0.16
C ALA A 26 -7.64 -1.28 -1.42
N ILE A 27 -6.32 -1.27 -1.55
CA ILE A 27 -5.62 -0.75 -2.75
C ILE A 27 -5.98 -1.61 -3.97
N GLU A 28 -5.95 -2.93 -3.86
CA GLU A 28 -6.32 -3.84 -4.95
C GLU A 28 -7.76 -3.62 -5.42
N ARG A 29 -8.70 -3.43 -4.49
CA ARG A 29 -10.11 -3.09 -4.82
C ARG A 29 -10.24 -1.73 -5.50
N ALA A 30 -9.42 -0.74 -5.14
CA ALA A 30 -9.41 0.56 -5.81
C ALA A 30 -8.94 0.41 -7.27
N PHE A 31 -7.85 -0.32 -7.49
CA PHE A 31 -7.33 -0.59 -8.83
C PHE A 31 -8.31 -1.38 -9.70
N ALA A 32 -9.00 -2.37 -9.12
CA ALA A 32 -10.05 -3.14 -9.80
C ALA A 32 -11.24 -2.27 -10.25
N GLN A 33 -11.47 -1.13 -9.61
CA GLN A 33 -12.49 -0.14 -9.98
C GLN A 33 -11.98 0.92 -10.98
N GLY A 34 -10.72 0.85 -11.40
CA GLY A 34 -10.13 1.79 -12.35
C GLY A 34 -9.48 3.02 -11.71
N PHE A 35 -9.30 3.05 -10.38
CA PHE A 35 -8.58 4.12 -9.70
C PHE A 35 -7.07 3.84 -9.76
N HIS A 36 -6.37 4.48 -10.71
CA HIS A 36 -4.95 4.22 -10.97
C HIS A 36 -4.03 5.39 -10.60
N ASP A 37 -4.59 6.52 -10.15
CA ASP A 37 -3.82 7.65 -9.66
C ASP A 37 -3.90 7.79 -8.13
N LEU A 38 -2.88 8.39 -7.55
CA LEU A 38 -2.75 8.56 -6.10
C LEU A 38 -3.93 9.31 -5.47
N ALA A 39 -4.50 10.32 -6.15
CA ALA A 39 -5.61 11.09 -5.60
C ALA A 39 -6.88 10.23 -5.51
N SER A 40 -7.16 9.44 -6.54
CA SER A 40 -8.29 8.52 -6.56
C SER A 40 -8.16 7.41 -5.51
N ILE A 41 -6.95 6.87 -5.31
CA ILE A 41 -6.68 5.87 -4.26
C ILE A 41 -6.91 6.46 -2.87
N VAL A 42 -6.31 7.62 -2.56
CA VAL A 42 -6.48 8.28 -1.25
C VAL A 42 -7.94 8.60 -0.97
N ARG A 43 -8.68 9.10 -1.97
CA ARG A 43 -10.11 9.33 -1.85
C ARG A 43 -10.86 8.03 -1.54
N TYR A 44 -10.60 6.96 -2.29
CA TYR A 44 -11.25 5.66 -2.10
C TYR A 44 -11.00 5.09 -0.69
N LEU A 45 -9.77 5.17 -0.18
CA LEU A 45 -9.45 4.71 1.18
C LEU A 45 -10.25 5.46 2.25
N ASN A 46 -10.36 6.78 2.11
CA ASN A 46 -11.17 7.61 3.01
C ASN A 46 -12.67 7.30 2.91
N GLU A 47 -13.19 7.03 1.71
CA GLU A 47 -14.61 6.69 1.49
C GLU A 47 -14.98 5.30 2.04
N THR A 48 -14.05 4.36 2.00
CA THR A 48 -14.25 2.98 2.49
C THR A 48 -13.98 2.80 3.98
N GLY A 49 -13.44 3.83 4.64
CA GLY A 49 -13.21 3.84 6.09
C GLY A 49 -11.93 3.14 6.54
N LEU A 50 -11.05 2.75 5.63
CA LEU A 50 -9.72 2.26 6.00
C LEU A 50 -8.78 3.46 6.21
N GLY A 51 -8.73 3.99 7.43
CA GLY A 51 -7.82 5.08 7.81
C GLY A 51 -6.38 4.61 8.07
N PRO A 52 -5.42 5.55 8.18
CA PRO A 52 -4.07 5.25 8.68
C PRO A 52 -4.11 4.80 10.14
N GLN A 53 -3.03 4.17 10.61
CA GLN A 53 -2.94 3.69 11.99
C GLN A 53 -3.06 4.80 13.05
N ASP A 54 -2.78 6.05 12.69
CA ASP A 54 -2.91 7.22 13.57
C ASP A 54 -4.35 7.72 13.75
N GLY A 55 -5.32 7.13 13.03
CA GLY A 55 -6.73 7.48 13.10
C GLY A 55 -7.11 8.79 12.38
N THR A 56 -6.20 9.38 11.60
CA THR A 56 -6.48 10.57 10.79
C THR A 56 -7.12 10.20 9.44
N LEU A 57 -7.38 11.19 8.58
CA LEU A 57 -7.75 10.92 7.18
C LEU A 57 -6.50 10.81 6.33
N TRP A 58 -6.55 9.97 5.29
CA TRP A 58 -5.48 9.90 4.31
C TRP A 58 -5.30 11.22 3.59
N THR A 59 -4.08 11.73 3.63
CA THR A 59 -3.54 12.71 2.68
C THR A 59 -2.63 12.00 1.68
N LYS A 60 -2.30 12.66 0.56
CA LYS A 60 -1.35 12.10 -0.41
C LYS A 60 0.03 11.90 0.22
N GLU A 61 0.45 12.89 1.00
CA GLU A 61 1.74 12.91 1.69
C GLU A 61 1.79 11.81 2.75
N GLY A 62 0.71 11.65 3.53
CA GLY A 62 0.59 10.59 4.53
C GLY A 62 0.62 9.20 3.91
N PHE A 63 -0.10 9.00 2.80
CA PHE A 63 -0.07 7.73 2.06
C PHE A 63 1.34 7.39 1.56
N VAL A 64 2.03 8.34 0.92
CA VAL A 64 3.39 8.13 0.43
C VAL A 64 4.36 7.85 1.57
N SER A 65 4.24 8.57 2.68
CA SER A 65 5.06 8.36 3.88
C SER A 65 4.86 6.96 4.46
N GLU A 66 3.61 6.48 4.51
CA GLU A 66 3.32 5.14 5.01
C GLU A 66 3.86 4.06 4.08
N MET A 67 3.70 4.21 2.76
CA MET A 67 4.28 3.27 1.79
C MET A 67 5.80 3.20 1.91
N ALA A 68 6.46 4.35 2.10
CA ALA A 68 7.91 4.41 2.32
C ALA A 68 8.33 3.72 3.62
N ARG A 69 7.57 3.90 4.70
CA ARG A 69 7.79 3.23 5.99
C ARG A 69 7.67 1.71 5.85
N LEU A 70 6.57 1.24 5.24
CA LEU A 70 6.31 -0.18 5.01
C LEU A 70 7.35 -0.85 4.10
N ALA A 71 7.91 -0.10 3.13
CA ALA A 71 8.96 -0.61 2.26
C ALA A 71 10.34 -0.75 2.96
N ALA A 72 10.55 -0.04 4.07
CA ALA A 72 11.79 -0.09 4.85
C ALA A 72 11.79 -1.21 5.91
N ASP A 73 10.61 -1.70 6.30
CA ASP A 73 10.41 -2.80 7.25
C ASP A 73 10.84 -4.17 6.69
#